data_AF-A0AAE1ZGP2-F1
#
_entry.id   AF-A0AAE1ZGP2-F1
#
_cell.length_a   1.000
_cell.length_b   1.000
_cell.length_c   1.000
_cell.angle_alpha   90.00
_cell.angle_beta   90.00
_cell.angle_gamma   90.00
#
_symmetry.space_group_name_H-M   'P 1'
#
loop_
_entity.id
_entity.type
_entity.pdbx_description
1 polymer ?
#
loop_
_entity_poly.entity_id
_entity_poly.type
_entity_poly.pdbx_seq_one_letter_code
_entity_poly.pdbx_strand_id
1 'polypeptide(L)'
;MIQSVMEEKEIQTEDENIPSHLLNLINLMFANSRWLNKRQVQRLRNLLKNCCYAPLSTKLSSIFTETTKQSLPPLSSRLLSPSNDLLIIGAGQMRTGTTSLKCALQMLCNQSCYHMYDVIYQYKEAHIQKWINIFDMDEKGVNIPKIYWNDIYDGCKFAVDYPTCVFYKELMNIYPNAKVILTLRDADSWIKSCRATTASDMVMTKYITFTEKLIYHLRYLPSLPILHDKMYTKMFGKHYNHMTDNQLKFAYQQWNQQIIDYVPKNRLLIYHLNDGWQPLCEFLNKPIPLNIDYPHLNKRDDMQRNLLKYRYLAQFLNFLLIFIFVIILLYLIL
;
A
#
# COMPACT_ATOMS: atom_id res chain seq x y z
N MET A 1 26.59 39.28 7.06
CA MET A 1 25.41 39.72 7.82
C MET A 1 24.39 38.58 7.74
N ILE A 2 24.65 37.44 8.39
CA ILE A 2 24.40 37.10 9.80
C ILE A 2 22.88 37.01 10.10
N GLN A 3 22.43 35.77 10.41
CA GLN A 3 21.23 35.35 11.17
C GLN A 3 19.85 35.70 10.57
N SER A 4 18.80 34.87 10.63
CA SER A 4 18.51 33.72 11.50
C SER A 4 17.59 32.70 10.81
N VAL A 5 17.98 31.43 10.98
CA VAL A 5 17.07 30.27 11.06
C VAL A 5 16.36 30.34 12.42
N MET A 6 15.20 29.68 12.54
CA MET A 6 14.45 29.40 13.78
C MET A 6 13.48 30.51 14.22
N GLU A 7 12.19 30.25 14.00
CA GLU A 7 11.20 30.18 15.08
C GLU A 7 9.88 29.65 14.49
N GLU A 8 9.76 28.33 14.48
CA GLU A 8 8.48 27.71 14.81
C GLU A 8 8.06 28.29 16.16
N LYS A 9 7.07 29.18 16.17
CA LYS A 9 6.27 29.33 17.37
C LYS A 9 5.33 28.14 17.43
N GLU A 10 5.83 27.07 18.03
CA GLU A 10 5.02 26.33 19.01
C GLU A 10 4.12 27.34 19.73
N ILE A 11 2.84 27.01 19.84
CA ILE A 11 1.89 27.80 20.61
C ILE A 11 2.39 27.81 22.05
N GLN A 12 3.14 28.85 22.42
CA GLN A 12 3.44 29.15 23.80
C GLN A 12 2.17 29.68 24.46
N THR A 13 1.85 29.02 25.56
CA THR A 13 0.68 29.19 26.40
C THR A 13 0.75 30.52 27.17
N GLU A 14 -0.19 31.43 26.90
CA GLU A 14 -0.61 32.46 27.85
C GLU A 14 -2.14 32.44 28.06
N ASP A 15 -2.74 31.26 27.95
CA ASP A 15 -4.11 31.03 28.44
C ASP A 15 -4.06 29.75 29.30
N GLU A 16 -3.92 29.95 30.62
CA GLU A 16 -4.18 28.91 31.62
C GLU A 16 -5.64 28.47 31.50
N ASN A 17 -5.93 27.42 30.70
CA ASN A 17 -7.05 26.47 30.85
C ASN A 17 -7.31 25.59 29.60
N ILE A 18 -6.29 25.23 28.81
CA ILE A 18 -6.47 24.24 27.73
C ILE A 18 -5.66 22.98 28.03
N PRO A 19 -6.30 21.85 28.39
CA PRO A 19 -5.61 20.58 28.59
C PRO A 19 -4.79 20.16 27.36
N SER A 20 -3.58 19.64 27.56
CA SER A 20 -2.62 19.31 26.48
C SER A 20 -3.16 18.33 25.42
N HIS A 21 -4.08 17.44 25.80
CA HIS A 21 -4.76 16.52 24.86
C HIS A 21 -5.74 17.25 23.92
N LEU A 22 -6.39 18.31 24.40
CA LEU A 22 -7.25 19.18 23.61
C LEU A 22 -6.42 20.03 22.64
N LEU A 23 -5.26 20.51 23.07
CA LEU A 23 -4.30 21.21 22.21
C LEU A 23 -3.79 20.28 21.09
N ASN A 24 -3.48 19.03 21.40
CA ASN A 24 -3.10 18.01 20.40
C ASN A 24 -4.23 17.69 19.42
N LEU A 25 -5.47 17.58 19.90
CA LEU A 25 -6.64 17.35 19.04
C LEU A 25 -6.92 18.56 18.14
N ILE A 26 -6.78 19.77 18.67
CA ILE A 26 -6.88 21.03 17.94
C ILE A 26 -5.79 21.10 16.86
N ASN A 27 -4.55 20.74 17.18
CA ASN A 27 -3.45 20.69 16.23
C ASN A 27 -3.65 19.59 15.16
N LEU A 28 -4.24 18.44 15.51
CA LEU A 28 -4.65 17.39 14.57
C LEU A 28 -5.78 17.85 13.62
N MET A 29 -6.70 18.68 14.09
CA MET A 29 -7.72 19.31 13.25
C MET A 29 -7.12 20.40 12.35
N PHE A 30 -6.16 21.17 12.85
CA PHE A 30 -5.43 22.18 12.07
C PHE A 30 -4.56 21.56 10.97
N ALA A 31 -3.89 20.44 11.24
CA ALA A 31 -3.09 19.71 10.26
C ALA A 31 -3.92 19.15 9.08
N ASN A 32 -5.23 18.97 9.26
CA ASN A 32 -6.16 18.51 8.23
C ASN A 32 -6.94 19.63 7.52
N SER A 33 -6.62 20.91 7.78
CA SER A 33 -7.41 22.05 7.32
C SER A 33 -7.14 22.45 5.86
N ARG A 34 -7.69 21.68 4.91
CA ARG A 34 -8.03 22.19 3.56
C ARG A 34 -9.45 22.77 3.47
N TRP A 35 -10.24 22.74 4.56
CA TRP A 35 -11.69 22.93 4.50
C TRP A 35 -12.30 23.91 5.51
N LEU A 36 -11.51 24.54 6.39
CA LEU A 36 -12.02 25.49 7.39
C LEU A 36 -11.50 26.90 7.13
N ASN A 37 -12.40 27.87 7.04
CA ASN A 37 -12.02 29.28 6.91
C ASN A 37 -11.71 29.91 8.29
N LYS A 38 -10.96 31.03 8.30
CA LYS A 38 -10.50 31.70 9.54
C LYS A 38 -11.62 32.01 10.55
N ARG A 39 -12.85 32.22 10.08
CA ARG A 39 -14.00 32.57 10.91
C ARG A 39 -14.58 31.34 11.64
N GLN A 40 -14.59 30.18 10.99
CA GLN A 40 -14.97 28.90 11.60
C GLN A 40 -13.95 28.45 12.66
N VAL A 41 -12.67 28.68 12.38
CA VAL A 41 -11.56 28.40 13.31
C VAL A 41 -11.68 29.19 14.61
N GLN A 42 -11.97 30.50 14.53
CA GLN A 42 -12.07 31.34 15.72
C GLN A 42 -13.28 30.98 16.59
N ARG A 43 -14.39 30.54 15.98
CA ARG A 43 -15.57 30.06 16.70
C ARG A 43 -15.30 28.74 17.45
N LEU A 44 -14.59 27.81 16.81
CA LEU A 44 -14.17 26.55 17.44
C LEU A 44 -13.24 26.78 18.64
N ARG A 45 -12.27 27.71 18.53
CA ARG A 45 -11.41 28.10 19.67
C ARG A 45 -12.22 28.65 20.85
N ASN A 46 -13.18 29.53 20.59
CA ASN A 46 -13.98 30.13 21.66
C ASN A 46 -14.91 29.12 22.35
N LEU A 47 -15.42 28.13 21.61
CA LEU A 47 -16.26 27.06 22.17
C LEU A 47 -15.46 26.11 23.07
N LEU A 48 -14.21 25.79 22.69
CA LEU A 48 -13.37 24.86 23.42
C LEU A 48 -12.74 25.47 24.69
N LYS A 49 -12.64 26.81 24.80
CA LYS A 49 -12.17 27.50 26.01
C LYS A 49 -13.07 27.29 27.25
N ASN A 50 -14.32 26.83 27.07
CA ASN A 50 -15.32 26.78 28.14
C ASN A 50 -15.73 25.37 28.58
N CYS A 51 -15.10 24.30 28.09
CA CYS A 51 -15.52 22.94 28.39
C CYS A 51 -14.55 22.24 29.36
N CYS A 52 -14.95 22.13 30.63
CA CYS A 52 -14.33 21.21 31.59
C CYS A 52 -14.84 19.78 31.35
N TYR A 53 -13.95 18.80 31.14
CA TYR A 53 -14.32 17.38 31.14
C TYR A 53 -13.32 16.50 31.87
N ALA A 54 -13.84 15.72 32.83
CA ALA A 54 -13.24 14.53 33.39
C ALA A 54 -13.70 13.27 32.60
N PRO A 55 -12.97 12.14 32.64
CA PRO A 55 -12.69 11.39 31.43
C PRO A 55 -13.64 10.25 31.12
N LEU A 56 -14.11 10.23 29.88
CA LEU A 56 -14.74 9.10 29.19
C LEU A 56 -13.71 8.01 28.79
N SER A 57 -12.71 7.75 29.64
CA SER A 57 -11.66 6.74 29.41
C SER A 57 -11.89 5.44 30.18
N THR A 58 -12.81 5.42 31.15
CA THR A 58 -13.02 4.25 32.03
C THR A 58 -14.18 3.33 31.63
N LYS A 59 -14.74 3.46 30.42
CA LYS A 59 -15.91 2.66 29.99
C LYS A 59 -15.77 1.91 28.66
N LEU A 60 -14.58 1.90 28.06
CA LEU A 60 -14.34 1.20 26.78
C LEU A 60 -13.39 0.00 26.91
N SER A 61 -13.10 -0.47 28.13
CA SER A 61 -12.23 -1.62 28.40
C SER A 61 -12.98 -2.95 28.66
N SER A 62 -14.27 -3.07 28.31
CA SER A 62 -15.05 -4.28 28.60
C SER A 62 -15.85 -4.87 27.43
N ILE A 63 -15.46 -4.65 26.17
CA ILE A 63 -16.22 -5.15 25.00
C ILE A 63 -15.41 -6.10 24.07
N PHE A 64 -14.15 -6.43 24.39
CA PHE A 64 -13.42 -7.42 23.60
C PHE A 64 -12.79 -8.51 24.46
N THR A 65 -13.62 -9.52 24.77
CA THR A 65 -13.16 -10.83 25.20
C THR A 65 -13.91 -11.92 24.43
N GLU A 66 -13.10 -12.82 23.87
CA GLU A 66 -13.40 -14.19 23.42
C GLU A 66 -14.10 -14.43 22.06
N THR A 67 -13.31 -14.99 21.14
CA THR A 67 -13.56 -16.23 20.36
C THR A 67 -12.43 -16.35 19.32
N THR A 68 -11.75 -17.47 19.02
CA THR A 68 -11.66 -18.84 19.52
C THR A 68 -10.44 -19.44 18.81
N LYS A 69 -9.59 -20.19 19.52
CA LYS A 69 -8.55 -21.06 18.92
C LYS A 69 -9.18 -22.42 18.60
N GLN A 70 -9.11 -22.86 17.35
CA GLN A 70 -9.24 -24.27 16.99
C GLN A 70 -8.09 -24.64 16.05
N SER A 71 -7.32 -25.63 16.47
CA SER A 71 -6.19 -26.25 15.78
C SER A 71 -6.66 -27.32 14.80
N LEU A 72 -6.04 -27.38 13.62
CA LEU A 72 -6.18 -28.48 12.66
C LEU A 72 -4.95 -29.42 12.71
N PRO A 73 -5.13 -30.73 12.50
CA PRO A 73 -4.10 -31.76 12.65
C PRO A 73 -3.11 -31.81 11.47
N PRO A 74 -1.95 -32.48 11.62
CA PRO A 74 -0.88 -32.44 10.63
C PRO A 74 -1.20 -33.33 9.43
N LEU A 75 -1.00 -32.78 8.23
CA LEU A 75 -1.05 -33.56 6.99
C LEU A 75 0.30 -34.23 6.76
N SER A 76 0.24 -35.56 6.68
CA SER A 76 1.33 -36.46 6.43
C SER A 76 1.89 -36.35 5.01
N SER A 77 3.14 -36.79 4.92
CA SER A 77 4.03 -36.91 3.77
C SER A 77 3.36 -37.32 2.45
N ARG A 78 3.49 -36.45 1.44
CA ARG A 78 3.46 -36.84 0.02
C ARG A 78 4.65 -36.22 -0.71
N LEU A 79 5.55 -37.12 -1.10
CA LEU A 79 6.27 -37.17 -2.37
C LEU A 79 7.05 -35.91 -2.78
N LEU A 80 8.37 -35.99 -2.64
CA LEU A 80 9.37 -35.05 -3.15
C LEU A 80 9.11 -34.59 -4.60
N SER A 81 8.97 -33.27 -4.83
CA SER A 81 9.64 -32.46 -5.88
C SER A 81 9.11 -31.00 -5.89
N PRO A 82 9.69 -30.02 -6.60
CA PRO A 82 11.07 -29.55 -6.74
C PRO A 82 11.23 -28.12 -6.14
N SER A 83 12.46 -27.68 -5.83
CA SER A 83 12.86 -26.40 -5.16
C SER A 83 11.82 -25.29 -4.97
N ASN A 84 11.76 -24.68 -3.77
CA ASN A 84 10.96 -23.48 -3.43
C ASN A 84 11.42 -22.18 -4.13
N ASP A 85 12.02 -22.31 -5.31
CA ASP A 85 12.64 -21.21 -6.02
C ASP A 85 11.64 -20.55 -6.98
N LEU A 86 11.72 -19.22 -7.04
CA LEU A 86 11.05 -18.47 -8.08
C LEU A 86 11.69 -18.77 -9.44
N LEU A 87 10.84 -18.98 -10.43
CA LEU A 87 11.21 -19.13 -11.84
C LEU A 87 11.07 -17.81 -12.58
N ILE A 88 10.11 -16.97 -12.20
CA ILE A 88 9.87 -15.64 -12.78
C ILE A 88 9.74 -14.58 -11.70
N ILE A 89 10.47 -13.48 -11.87
CA ILE A 89 10.38 -12.25 -11.09
C ILE A 89 9.78 -11.16 -12.00
N GLY A 90 8.64 -10.61 -11.61
CA GLY A 90 8.02 -9.46 -12.27
C GLY A 90 8.60 -8.17 -11.71
N ALA A 91 9.35 -7.43 -12.52
CA ALA A 91 9.91 -6.13 -12.16
C ALA A 91 9.03 -4.95 -12.63
N GLY A 92 7.92 -5.26 -13.30
CA GLY A 92 6.94 -4.30 -13.75
C GLY A 92 6.19 -3.63 -12.61
N GLN A 93 5.99 -2.33 -12.75
CA GLN A 93 5.29 -1.48 -11.79
C GLN A 93 3.79 -1.78 -11.74
N MET A 94 3.13 -1.34 -10.67
CA MET A 94 1.67 -1.34 -10.60
C MET A 94 1.05 -0.66 -11.84
N ARG A 95 -0.11 -1.14 -12.28
CA ARG A 95 -0.89 -0.57 -13.41
C ARG A 95 -0.25 -0.71 -14.80
N THR A 96 0.72 -1.60 -14.97
CA THR A 96 1.31 -1.97 -16.27
C THR A 96 0.87 -3.36 -16.77
N GLY A 97 -0.23 -3.91 -16.25
CA GLY A 97 -0.77 -5.20 -16.69
C GLY A 97 -0.38 -6.40 -15.82
N THR A 98 0.15 -6.16 -14.61
CA THR A 98 0.63 -7.20 -13.68
C THR A 98 -0.43 -8.26 -13.32
N THR A 99 -1.69 -7.88 -13.19
CA THR A 99 -2.79 -8.83 -12.90
C THR A 99 -3.08 -9.76 -14.09
N SER A 100 -3.04 -9.23 -15.31
CA SER A 100 -3.14 -10.04 -16.53
C SER A 100 -1.94 -10.98 -16.66
N LEU A 101 -0.73 -10.48 -16.41
CA LEU A 101 0.48 -11.31 -16.41
C LEU A 101 0.42 -12.44 -15.39
N LYS A 102 -0.03 -12.16 -14.15
CA LYS A 102 -0.27 -13.19 -13.12
C LYS A 102 -1.16 -14.31 -13.66
N CYS A 103 -2.32 -13.94 -14.22
CA CYS A 103 -3.27 -14.91 -14.76
C CYS A 103 -2.67 -15.71 -15.92
N ALA A 104 -1.99 -15.04 -16.85
CA ALA A 104 -1.33 -15.68 -17.98
C ALA A 104 -0.26 -16.70 -17.55
N LEU A 105 0.56 -16.35 -16.56
CA LEU A 105 1.57 -17.26 -15.99
C LEU A 105 0.94 -18.49 -15.32
N GLN A 106 -0.16 -18.29 -14.58
CA GLN A 106 -0.90 -19.39 -13.95
C GLN A 106 -1.51 -20.33 -15.02
N MET A 107 -2.07 -19.77 -16.09
CA MET A 107 -2.65 -20.54 -17.19
C MET A 107 -1.60 -21.35 -17.96
N LEU A 108 -0.45 -20.75 -18.30
CA LEU A 108 0.59 -21.40 -19.10
C LEU A 108 1.33 -22.51 -18.34
N CYS A 109 1.54 -22.31 -17.04
CA CYS A 109 2.45 -23.14 -16.27
C CYS A 109 1.74 -24.02 -15.25
N ASN A 110 0.46 -23.77 -14.96
CA ASN A 110 -0.30 -24.45 -13.90
C ASN A 110 0.44 -24.42 -12.54
N GLN A 111 0.94 -23.23 -12.18
CA GLN A 111 1.70 -22.97 -10.95
C GLN A 111 1.28 -21.62 -10.35
N SER A 112 1.45 -21.46 -9.03
CA SER A 112 1.05 -20.25 -8.31
C SER A 112 1.90 -19.03 -8.68
N CYS A 113 1.23 -17.89 -8.83
CA CYS A 113 1.85 -16.59 -9.06
C CYS A 113 1.44 -15.61 -7.96
N TYR A 114 2.42 -15.06 -7.25
CA TYR A 114 2.26 -14.09 -6.17
C TYR A 114 1.99 -12.67 -6.71
N HIS A 115 1.09 -11.92 -6.07
CA HIS A 115 0.72 -10.55 -6.43
C HIS A 115 0.12 -9.78 -5.23
N MET A 116 0.20 -8.45 -5.22
CA MET A 116 -0.48 -7.57 -4.23
C MET A 116 -1.97 -7.90 -3.99
N TYR A 117 -2.68 -8.42 -5.00
CA TYR A 117 -4.07 -8.82 -4.82
C TYR A 117 -4.20 -9.95 -3.80
N ASP A 118 -3.31 -10.93 -3.82
CA ASP A 118 -3.31 -12.03 -2.86
C ASP A 118 -3.00 -11.51 -1.45
N VAL A 119 -2.07 -10.54 -1.33
CA VAL A 119 -1.77 -9.88 -0.05
C VAL A 119 -3.01 -9.25 0.57
N ILE A 120 -3.77 -8.48 -0.22
CA ILE A 120 -4.94 -7.74 0.28
C ILE A 120 -6.15 -8.65 0.52
N TYR A 121 -6.37 -9.65 -0.32
CA TYR A 121 -7.62 -10.41 -0.32
C TYR A 121 -7.51 -11.83 0.25
N GLN A 122 -6.34 -12.46 0.19
CA GLN A 122 -6.14 -13.84 0.63
C GLN A 122 -5.25 -13.91 1.89
N TYR A 123 -4.05 -13.34 1.86
CA TYR A 123 -3.05 -13.51 2.93
C TYR A 123 -3.23 -12.56 4.11
N LYS A 124 -3.76 -11.35 3.87
CA LYS A 124 -4.17 -10.37 4.90
C LYS A 124 -3.02 -9.92 5.81
N GLU A 125 -3.40 -9.42 6.99
CA GLU A 125 -2.56 -8.71 7.94
C GLU A 125 -1.27 -9.45 8.33
N ALA A 126 -1.35 -10.75 8.65
CA ALA A 126 -0.16 -11.53 9.05
C ALA A 126 0.93 -11.51 7.97
N HIS A 127 0.53 -11.51 6.70
CA HIS A 127 1.45 -11.47 5.57
C HIS A 127 1.97 -10.05 5.28
N ILE A 128 1.15 -9.03 5.53
CA ILE A 128 1.58 -7.63 5.48
C ILE A 128 2.71 -7.38 6.48
N GLN A 129 2.62 -7.93 7.70
CA GLN A 129 3.69 -7.83 8.70
C GLN A 129 5.00 -8.48 8.25
N LYS A 130 4.94 -9.63 7.56
CA LYS A 130 6.14 -10.26 6.99
C LYS A 130 6.84 -9.31 6.00
N TRP A 131 6.09 -8.65 5.13
CA TRP A 131 6.65 -7.65 4.22
C TRP A 131 7.21 -6.43 4.94
N ILE A 132 6.52 -5.91 5.95
CA ILE A 132 7.03 -4.79 6.76
C ILE A 132 8.38 -5.16 7.37
N ASN A 133 8.53 -6.38 7.90
CA ASN A 133 9.81 -6.87 8.41
C ASN A 133 10.89 -6.94 7.33
N ILE A 134 10.57 -7.41 6.11
CA ILE A 134 11.50 -7.41 4.97
C ILE A 134 11.99 -5.99 4.66
N PHE A 135 11.08 -5.02 4.57
CA PHE A 135 11.43 -3.62 4.35
C PHE A 135 12.25 -3.03 5.51
N ASP A 136 11.93 -3.35 6.76
CA ASP A 136 12.69 -2.88 7.94
C ASP A 136 14.12 -3.45 7.96
N MET A 137 14.31 -4.69 7.53
CA MET A 137 15.63 -5.30 7.38
C MET A 137 16.43 -4.64 6.24
N ASP A 138 15.78 -4.42 5.10
CA ASP A 138 16.37 -3.74 3.93
C ASP A 138 16.80 -2.30 4.26
N GLU A 139 15.96 -1.53 4.95
CA GLU A 139 16.26 -0.16 5.40
C GLU A 139 17.47 -0.11 6.35
N LYS A 140 17.71 -1.19 7.11
CA LYS A 140 18.88 -1.34 8.00
C LYS A 140 20.13 -1.87 7.28
N GLY A 141 20.04 -2.15 5.97
CA GLY A 141 21.14 -2.74 5.19
C GLY A 141 21.45 -4.19 5.56
N VAL A 142 20.50 -4.90 6.18
CA VAL A 142 20.67 -6.29 6.56
C VAL A 142 20.54 -7.17 5.32
N ASN A 143 21.48 -8.09 5.11
CA ASN A 143 21.34 -9.12 4.09
C ASN A 143 20.20 -10.07 4.47
N ILE A 144 19.12 -10.07 3.70
CA ILE A 144 17.90 -10.86 3.98
C ILE A 144 18.11 -12.30 3.49
N PRO A 145 18.17 -13.30 4.40
CA PRO A 145 18.38 -14.68 4.01
C PRO A 145 17.22 -15.26 3.20
N LYS A 146 17.53 -16.23 2.31
CA LYS A 146 16.56 -16.93 1.44
C LYS A 146 15.34 -17.48 2.16
N ILE A 147 15.46 -17.87 3.44
CA ILE A 147 14.34 -18.40 4.22
C ILE A 147 13.19 -17.38 4.38
N TYR A 148 13.50 -16.08 4.51
CA TYR A 148 12.46 -15.05 4.61
C TYR A 148 11.73 -14.88 3.28
N TRP A 149 12.44 -14.94 2.15
CA TRP A 149 11.82 -14.93 0.82
C TRP A 149 10.96 -16.16 0.57
N ASN A 150 11.42 -17.34 0.99
CA ASN A 150 10.64 -18.57 0.90
C ASN A 150 9.36 -18.50 1.76
N ASP A 151 9.41 -17.85 2.93
CA ASP A 151 8.24 -17.64 3.80
C ASP A 151 7.24 -16.62 3.24
N ILE A 152 7.71 -15.67 2.41
CA ILE A 152 6.84 -14.76 1.66
C ILE A 152 6.16 -15.47 0.50
N TYR A 153 6.90 -16.25 -0.30
CA TYR A 153 6.36 -16.81 -1.53
C TYR A 153 5.67 -18.15 -1.35
N ASP A 154 6.01 -18.91 -0.30
CA ASP A 154 5.37 -20.16 0.12
C ASP A 154 4.88 -21.04 -1.04
N GLY A 155 5.83 -21.54 -1.83
CA GLY A 155 5.54 -22.42 -2.96
C GLY A 155 5.11 -21.74 -4.26
N CYS A 156 4.93 -20.41 -4.30
CA CYS A 156 4.77 -19.68 -5.54
C CYS A 156 6.01 -19.85 -6.43
N LYS A 157 5.79 -20.09 -7.73
CA LYS A 157 6.86 -20.19 -8.73
C LYS A 157 7.09 -18.87 -9.47
N PHE A 158 6.12 -17.96 -9.40
CA PHE A 158 6.20 -16.66 -10.02
C PHE A 158 5.82 -15.60 -8.99
N ALA A 159 6.42 -14.42 -9.09
CA ALA A 159 6.02 -13.29 -8.26
C ALA A 159 6.06 -12.01 -9.08
N VAL A 160 4.95 -11.30 -9.16
CA VAL A 160 4.78 -10.08 -9.96
C VAL A 160 4.10 -9.00 -9.12
N ASP A 161 4.09 -7.77 -9.63
CA ASP A 161 3.51 -6.61 -8.93
C ASP A 161 4.26 -6.27 -7.64
N TYR A 162 3.65 -5.40 -6.84
CA TYR A 162 4.12 -5.06 -5.51
C TYR A 162 3.76 -6.15 -4.48
N PRO A 163 4.54 -6.27 -3.39
CA PRO A 163 5.80 -5.59 -3.11
C PRO A 163 7.03 -6.16 -3.85
N THR A 164 6.90 -7.31 -4.52
CA THR A 164 8.00 -8.04 -5.17
C THR A 164 8.84 -7.19 -6.12
N CYS A 165 8.23 -6.39 -6.99
CA CYS A 165 8.95 -5.70 -8.06
C CYS A 165 10.07 -4.79 -7.54
N VAL A 166 9.91 -4.14 -6.38
CA VAL A 166 10.93 -3.24 -5.84
C VAL A 166 12.17 -3.96 -5.30
N PHE A 167 12.11 -5.29 -5.15
CA PHE A 167 13.21 -6.15 -4.70
C PHE A 167 13.80 -7.01 -5.82
N TYR A 168 13.61 -6.66 -7.10
CA TYR A 168 14.02 -7.53 -8.20
C TYR A 168 15.52 -7.88 -8.19
N LYS A 169 16.40 -6.96 -7.77
CA LYS A 169 17.85 -7.19 -7.72
C LYS A 169 18.22 -8.20 -6.63
N GLU A 170 17.67 -7.99 -5.44
CA GLU A 170 17.83 -8.85 -4.28
C GLU A 170 17.32 -10.26 -4.60
N LEU A 171 16.14 -10.35 -5.22
CA LEU A 171 15.55 -11.61 -5.63
C LEU A 171 16.33 -12.32 -6.73
N MET A 172 16.92 -11.58 -7.69
CA MET A 172 17.79 -12.18 -8.70
C MET A 172 19.05 -12.81 -8.09
N ASN A 173 19.57 -12.25 -7.00
CA ASN A 173 20.71 -12.83 -6.28
C ASN A 173 20.29 -14.09 -5.49
N ILE A 174 19.10 -14.07 -4.88
CA ILE A 174 18.56 -15.20 -4.11
C ILE A 174 18.11 -16.36 -5.02
N TYR A 175 17.58 -16.05 -6.20
CA TYR A 175 17.09 -16.99 -7.21
C TYR A 175 17.86 -16.77 -8.53
N PRO A 176 19.12 -17.23 -8.63
CA PRO A 176 20.01 -16.92 -9.76
C PRO A 176 19.51 -17.47 -11.10
N ASN A 177 18.65 -18.49 -11.08
CA ASN A 177 18.06 -19.09 -12.28
C ASN A 177 16.73 -18.46 -12.69
N ALA A 178 16.17 -17.56 -11.87
CA ALA A 178 14.91 -16.90 -12.21
C ALA A 178 15.10 -15.97 -13.42
N LYS A 179 14.14 -15.99 -14.34
CA LYS A 179 14.05 -14.97 -15.39
C LYS A 179 13.23 -13.77 -14.89
N VAL A 180 13.36 -12.64 -15.56
CA VAL A 180 12.69 -11.38 -15.21
C VAL A 180 11.76 -10.96 -16.33
N ILE A 181 10.54 -10.54 -15.96
CA ILE A 181 9.59 -9.91 -16.88
C ILE A 181 9.37 -8.46 -16.43
N LEU A 182 9.64 -7.51 -17.33
CA LEU A 182 9.37 -6.09 -17.14
C LEU A 182 8.14 -5.72 -17.96
N THR A 183 7.01 -5.52 -17.27
CA THR A 183 5.78 -5.06 -17.93
C THR A 183 5.77 -3.54 -18.10
N LEU A 184 5.54 -3.08 -19.33
CA LEU A 184 5.61 -1.67 -19.74
C LEU A 184 4.26 -1.14 -20.22
N ARG A 185 4.06 0.16 -19.94
CA ARG A 185 2.96 0.95 -20.44
C ARG A 185 3.49 2.34 -20.78
N ASP A 186 2.87 2.99 -21.77
CA ASP A 186 3.08 4.41 -22.02
C ASP A 186 2.98 5.22 -20.71
N ALA A 187 3.94 6.11 -20.47
CA ALA A 187 4.10 6.80 -19.18
C ALA A 187 2.91 7.73 -18.85
N ASP A 188 2.34 8.41 -19.85
CA ASP A 188 1.17 9.26 -19.67
C ASP A 188 -0.09 8.45 -19.35
N SER A 189 -0.25 7.31 -20.02
CA SER A 189 -1.33 6.36 -19.77
C SER A 189 -1.18 5.68 -18.40
N TRP A 190 0.06 5.38 -18.01
CA TRP A 190 0.40 4.81 -16.71
C TRP A 190 0.04 5.76 -15.58
N ILE A 191 0.50 7.03 -15.60
CA ILE A 191 0.22 7.96 -14.51
C ILE A 191 -1.28 8.24 -14.36
N LYS A 192 -2.00 8.38 -15.48
CA LYS A 192 -3.47 8.52 -15.48
C LYS A 192 -4.14 7.31 -14.80
N SER A 193 -3.65 6.10 -15.07
CA SER A 193 -4.17 4.88 -14.41
C SER A 193 -3.79 4.79 -12.94
N CYS A 194 -2.60 5.23 -12.56
CA CYS A 194 -2.13 5.25 -11.19
C CYS A 194 -2.94 6.25 -10.36
N ARG A 195 -3.12 7.50 -10.81
CA ARG A 195 -3.91 8.52 -10.09
C ARG A 195 -5.36 8.12 -9.85
N ALA A 196 -5.96 7.37 -10.78
CA ALA A 196 -7.30 6.83 -10.59
C ALA A 196 -7.39 5.72 -9.53
N THR A 197 -6.26 5.11 -9.15
CA THR A 197 -6.25 3.94 -8.29
C THR A 197 -5.11 3.97 -7.25
N THR A 198 -3.97 3.39 -7.59
CA THR A 198 -2.87 3.09 -6.66
C THR A 198 -2.08 4.32 -6.23
N ALA A 199 -1.97 5.36 -7.07
CA ALA A 199 -1.34 6.63 -6.75
C ALA A 199 -2.36 7.75 -6.45
N SER A 200 -3.57 7.40 -5.99
CA SER A 200 -4.57 8.38 -5.56
C SER A 200 -4.16 9.05 -4.24
N ASP A 201 -4.67 10.25 -3.94
CA ASP A 201 -4.38 10.97 -2.70
C ASP A 201 -4.60 10.13 -1.44
N MET A 202 -5.63 9.27 -1.46
CA MET A 202 -5.94 8.37 -0.34
C MET A 202 -4.89 7.28 -0.12
N VAL A 203 -4.24 6.84 -1.20
CA VAL A 203 -3.26 5.74 -1.14
C VAL A 203 -1.84 6.27 -0.93
N MET A 204 -1.53 7.46 -1.46
CA MET A 204 -0.22 8.11 -1.31
C MET A 204 -0.10 9.01 -0.07
N THR A 205 -1.18 9.22 0.70
CA THR A 205 -1.06 9.99 1.94
C THR A 205 -0.28 9.20 2.99
N LYS A 206 0.68 9.87 3.65
CA LYS A 206 1.37 9.35 4.84
C LYS A 206 0.54 9.51 6.12
N TYR A 207 -0.44 10.41 6.08
CA TYR A 207 -1.28 10.74 7.23
C TYR A 207 -2.71 10.29 6.94
N ILE A 208 -3.16 9.24 7.63
CA ILE A 208 -4.53 8.75 7.57
C ILE A 208 -5.35 9.30 8.74
N THR A 209 -6.61 9.60 8.50
CA THR A 209 -7.56 10.02 9.53
C THR A 209 -7.92 8.85 10.46
N PHE A 210 -8.50 9.17 11.62
CA PHE A 210 -8.98 8.15 12.57
C PHE A 210 -10.01 7.19 11.94
N THR A 211 -10.92 7.70 11.11
CA THR A 211 -11.94 6.87 10.45
C THR A 211 -11.36 6.01 9.33
N GLU A 212 -10.38 6.51 8.58
CA GLU A 212 -9.63 5.68 7.62
C GLU A 212 -8.89 4.56 8.34
N LYS A 213 -8.23 4.87 9.47
CA LYS A 213 -7.61 3.86 10.34
C LYS A 213 -8.65 2.82 10.79
N LEU A 214 -9.82 3.25 11.26
CA LEU A 214 -10.91 2.35 11.64
C LEU A 214 -11.36 1.46 10.47
N ILE A 215 -11.49 2.01 9.26
CA ILE A 215 -11.86 1.23 8.06
C ILE A 215 -10.80 0.17 7.74
N TYR A 216 -9.51 0.48 7.85
CA TYR A 216 -8.46 -0.52 7.67
C TYR A 216 -8.54 -1.64 8.72
N HIS A 217 -8.85 -1.31 9.97
CA HIS A 217 -9.06 -2.32 11.03
C HIS A 217 -10.28 -3.20 10.73
N LEU A 218 -11.42 -2.61 10.35
CA LEU A 218 -12.63 -3.35 9.99
C LEU A 218 -12.45 -4.22 8.74
N ARG A 219 -11.44 -3.93 7.91
CA ARG A 219 -11.05 -4.75 6.76
C ARG A 219 -9.99 -5.81 7.09
N TYR A 220 -9.57 -5.91 8.35
CA TYR A 220 -8.49 -6.78 8.80
C TYR A 220 -7.14 -6.49 8.10
N LEU A 221 -6.85 -5.20 7.90
CA LEU A 221 -5.66 -4.70 7.20
C LEU A 221 -5.05 -3.45 7.89
N PRO A 222 -4.94 -3.38 9.23
CA PRO A 222 -4.48 -2.17 9.93
C PRO A 222 -3.10 -1.67 9.50
N SER A 223 -2.21 -2.54 9.03
CA SER A 223 -0.85 -2.15 8.63
C SER A 223 -0.66 -1.98 7.12
N LEU A 224 -1.72 -2.10 6.33
CA LEU A 224 -1.65 -1.86 4.88
C LEU A 224 -1.14 -0.44 4.52
N PRO A 225 -1.52 0.65 5.22
CA PRO A 225 -0.95 1.97 4.96
C PRO A 225 0.56 2.05 5.18
N ILE A 226 1.09 1.33 6.18
CA ILE A 226 2.53 1.27 6.48
C ILE A 226 3.25 0.53 5.35
N LEU A 227 2.70 -0.59 4.88
CA LEU A 227 3.26 -1.33 3.75
C LEU A 227 3.27 -0.47 2.47
N HIS A 228 2.17 0.25 2.19
CA HIS A 228 2.11 1.20 1.07
C HIS A 228 3.20 2.27 1.19
N ASP A 229 3.37 2.88 2.36
CA ASP A 229 4.40 3.90 2.58
C ASP A 229 5.82 3.36 2.29
N LYS A 230 6.12 2.15 2.75
CA LYS A 230 7.41 1.48 2.51
C LYS A 230 7.65 1.16 1.03
N MET A 231 6.63 0.61 0.35
CA MET A 231 6.70 0.33 -1.08
C MET A 231 6.94 1.58 -1.91
N TYR A 232 6.21 2.66 -1.63
CA TYR A 232 6.40 3.94 -2.32
C TYR A 232 7.71 4.61 -1.96
N THR A 233 8.14 4.53 -0.70
CA THR A 233 9.43 5.08 -0.26
C THR A 233 10.60 4.38 -0.95
N LYS A 234 10.58 3.04 -1.07
CA LYS A 234 11.64 2.29 -1.79
C LYS A 234 11.66 2.63 -3.28
N MET A 235 10.49 2.84 -3.90
CA MET A 235 10.39 3.15 -5.33
C MET A 235 10.71 4.61 -5.68
N PHE A 236 10.09 5.54 -4.96
CA PHE A 236 10.04 6.97 -5.32
C PHE A 236 10.78 7.87 -4.33
N GLY A 237 11.31 7.31 -3.23
CA GLY A 237 11.95 8.04 -2.16
C GLY A 237 10.98 8.55 -1.10
N LYS A 238 11.51 9.07 0.01
CA LYS A 238 10.73 9.45 1.22
C LYS A 238 9.68 10.53 0.98
N HIS A 239 9.84 11.35 -0.06
CA HIS A 239 8.97 12.48 -0.39
C HIS A 239 7.98 12.19 -1.52
N TYR A 240 7.72 10.90 -1.82
CA TYR A 240 6.84 10.48 -2.91
C TYR A 240 5.44 11.13 -2.87
N ASN A 241 4.93 11.40 -1.66
CA ASN A 241 3.61 11.99 -1.43
C ASN A 241 3.51 13.46 -1.86
N HIS A 242 4.64 14.10 -2.19
CA HIS A 242 4.72 15.46 -2.73
C HIS A 242 5.11 15.50 -4.21
N MET A 243 5.34 14.34 -4.84
CA MET A 243 5.73 14.28 -6.24
C MET A 243 4.56 14.65 -7.16
N THR A 244 4.87 15.54 -8.10
CA THR A 244 4.00 15.87 -9.24
C THR A 244 3.87 14.68 -10.20
N ASP A 245 2.86 14.72 -11.06
CA ASP A 245 2.66 13.68 -12.08
C ASP A 245 3.87 13.55 -13.02
N ASN A 246 4.53 14.66 -13.35
CA ASN A 246 5.74 14.65 -14.17
C ASN A 246 6.92 13.98 -13.44
N GLN A 247 7.09 14.24 -12.15
CA GLN A 247 8.12 13.58 -11.35
C GLN A 247 7.85 12.07 -11.21
N LEU A 248 6.59 11.66 -11.02
CA LEU A 248 6.22 10.24 -10.96
C LEU A 248 6.45 9.54 -12.30
N LYS A 249 6.08 10.17 -13.42
CA LYS A 249 6.37 9.67 -14.77
C LYS A 249 7.87 9.51 -15.00
N PHE A 250 8.65 10.52 -14.63
CA PHE A 250 10.11 10.45 -14.76
C PHE A 250 10.68 9.30 -13.94
N ALA A 251 10.27 9.15 -12.66
CA ALA A 251 10.72 8.05 -11.82
C ALA A 251 10.33 6.67 -12.38
N TYR A 252 9.13 6.55 -12.97
CA TYR A 252 8.70 5.33 -13.67
C TYR A 252 9.60 5.00 -14.87
N GLN A 253 9.91 5.98 -15.70
CA GLN A 253 10.80 5.79 -16.85
C GLN A 253 12.21 5.41 -16.41
N GLN A 254 12.76 6.09 -15.40
CA GLN A 254 14.07 5.79 -14.83
C GLN A 254 14.12 4.37 -14.26
N TRP A 255 13.08 3.95 -13.53
CA TRP A 255 12.98 2.59 -13.00
C TRP A 255 13.03 1.53 -14.11
N ASN A 256 12.24 1.72 -15.17
CA ASN A 256 12.21 0.79 -16.30
C ASN A 256 13.59 0.71 -16.98
N GLN A 257 14.23 1.85 -17.21
CA GLN A 257 15.55 1.90 -17.83
C GLN A 257 16.60 1.21 -16.95
N GLN A 258 16.57 1.43 -15.63
CA GLN A 258 17.47 0.75 -14.70
C GLN A 258 17.36 -0.78 -14.75
N ILE A 259 16.15 -1.32 -14.93
CA ILE A 259 15.95 -2.77 -15.08
C ILE A 259 16.51 -3.25 -16.41
N ILE A 260 16.24 -2.52 -17.50
CA ILE A 260 16.74 -2.85 -18.84
C ILE A 260 18.28 -2.87 -18.85
N ASP A 261 18.91 -1.93 -18.16
CA ASP A 261 20.37 -1.82 -18.07
C ASP A 261 20.99 -2.87 -17.15
N TYR A 262 20.30 -3.22 -16.05
CA TYR A 262 20.82 -4.12 -15.02
C TYR A 262 20.65 -5.61 -15.35
N VAL A 263 19.50 -6.00 -15.91
CA VAL A 263 19.17 -7.42 -16.11
C VAL A 263 19.80 -7.95 -17.41
N PRO A 264 20.53 -9.07 -17.39
CA PRO A 264 21.05 -9.68 -18.61
C PRO A 264 19.96 -9.95 -19.65
N LYS A 265 20.19 -9.57 -20.91
CA LYS A 265 19.20 -9.65 -22.00
C LYS A 265 18.59 -11.05 -22.16
N ASN A 266 19.38 -12.10 -21.97
CA ASN A 266 18.91 -13.50 -22.05
C ASN A 266 18.00 -13.93 -20.87
N ARG A 267 17.94 -13.13 -19.81
CA ARG A 267 17.06 -13.33 -18.64
C ARG A 267 15.92 -12.31 -18.60
N LEU A 268 15.85 -11.34 -19.50
CA LEU A 268 14.85 -10.26 -19.48
C LEU A 268 13.85 -10.41 -20.64
N LEU A 269 12.57 -10.37 -20.30
CA LEU A 269 11.49 -10.08 -21.26
C LEU A 269 10.96 -8.67 -20.99
N ILE A 270 11.06 -7.80 -22.00
CA ILE A 270 10.32 -6.54 -22.02
C ILE A 270 8.95 -6.84 -22.60
N TYR A 271 7.88 -6.49 -21.88
CA TYR A 271 6.52 -6.93 -22.20
C TYR A 271 5.52 -5.76 -22.15
N HIS A 272 5.01 -5.33 -23.29
CA HIS A 272 4.06 -4.22 -23.38
C HIS A 272 2.61 -4.68 -23.17
N LEU A 273 1.74 -3.74 -22.75
CA LEU A 273 0.36 -3.99 -22.32
C LEU A 273 -0.55 -4.75 -23.32
N ASN A 274 -0.13 -4.97 -24.56
CA ASN A 274 -0.91 -5.63 -25.61
C ASN A 274 -0.10 -6.68 -26.40
N ASP A 275 1.04 -7.10 -25.89
CA ASP A 275 1.91 -8.07 -26.58
C ASP A 275 1.29 -9.47 -26.70
N GLY A 276 0.31 -9.80 -25.85
CA GLY A 276 -0.43 -11.05 -25.91
C GLY A 276 0.42 -12.29 -25.61
N TRP A 277 0.01 -13.44 -26.13
CA TRP A 277 0.62 -14.72 -25.78
C TRP A 277 2.03 -14.92 -26.35
N GLN A 278 2.28 -14.48 -27.58
CA GLN A 278 3.45 -14.92 -28.35
C GLN A 278 4.78 -14.68 -27.64
N PRO A 279 5.16 -13.44 -27.27
CA PRO A 279 6.48 -13.19 -26.65
C PRO A 279 6.59 -13.82 -25.25
N LEU A 280 5.48 -13.95 -24.52
CA LEU A 280 5.47 -14.63 -23.22
C LEU A 280 5.72 -16.14 -23.39
N CYS A 281 5.07 -16.77 -24.36
CA CYS A 281 5.20 -18.20 -24.65
C CYS A 281 6.60 -18.55 -25.15
N GLU A 282 7.15 -17.75 -26.07
CA GLU A 282 8.53 -17.90 -26.55
C GLU A 282 9.53 -17.78 -25.40
N PHE A 283 9.39 -16.77 -24.53
CA PHE A 283 10.29 -16.55 -23.41
C PHE A 283 10.27 -17.69 -22.37
N LEU A 284 9.09 -18.30 -22.17
CA LEU A 284 8.89 -19.41 -21.24
C LEU A 284 9.10 -20.79 -21.89
N ASN A 285 9.34 -20.85 -23.20
CA ASN A 285 9.37 -22.07 -23.99
C ASN A 285 8.12 -22.94 -23.76
N LYS A 286 6.94 -22.33 -23.93
CA LYS A 286 5.62 -22.94 -23.79
C LYS A 286 4.82 -22.78 -25.09
N PRO A 287 3.92 -23.72 -25.42
CA PRO A 287 3.01 -23.53 -26.54
C PRO A 287 2.02 -22.40 -26.26
N ILE A 288 1.62 -21.68 -27.31
CA ILE A 288 0.53 -20.71 -27.23
C ILE A 288 -0.78 -21.47 -26.94
N PRO A 289 -1.58 -21.05 -25.94
CA PRO A 289 -2.87 -21.68 -25.65
C PRO A 289 -3.83 -21.61 -26.85
N LEU A 290 -4.41 -22.74 -27.23
CA LEU A 290 -5.36 -22.82 -28.33
C LEU A 290 -6.72 -22.23 -27.91
N ASN A 291 -7.29 -21.36 -28.74
CA ASN A 291 -8.64 -20.80 -28.58
C ASN A 291 -8.89 -20.06 -27.25
N ILE A 292 -7.83 -19.51 -26.63
CA ILE A 292 -7.93 -18.75 -25.39
C ILE A 292 -7.29 -17.39 -25.60
N ASP A 293 -8.07 -16.32 -25.50
CA ASP A 293 -7.56 -14.96 -25.57
C ASP A 293 -6.65 -14.64 -24.38
N TYR A 294 -5.70 -13.73 -24.60
CA TYR A 294 -4.86 -13.25 -23.51
C TYR A 294 -5.74 -12.54 -22.46
N PRO A 295 -5.52 -12.79 -21.14
CA PRO A 295 -6.35 -12.21 -20.11
C PRO A 295 -6.24 -10.68 -20.08
N HIS A 296 -7.39 -9.99 -20.09
CA HIS A 296 -7.47 -8.54 -19.90
C HIS A 296 -8.23 -8.23 -18.60
N LEU A 297 -7.49 -8.23 -17.48
CA LEU A 297 -8.04 -8.11 -16.12
C LEU A 297 -7.73 -6.75 -15.48
N ASN A 298 -8.31 -6.51 -14.29
CA ASN A 298 -8.07 -5.32 -13.47
C ASN A 298 -8.45 -4.00 -14.17
N LYS A 299 -9.69 -3.96 -14.68
CA LYS A 299 -10.30 -2.74 -15.23
C LYS A 299 -10.20 -1.63 -14.19
N ARG A 300 -9.67 -0.48 -14.62
CA ARG A 300 -9.42 0.70 -13.77
C ARG A 300 -10.66 1.07 -12.96
N ASP A 301 -11.82 1.03 -13.60
CA ASP A 301 -13.08 1.51 -13.03
C ASP A 301 -13.56 0.63 -11.86
N ASP A 302 -13.25 -0.68 -11.86
CA ASP A 302 -13.60 -1.58 -10.75
C ASP A 302 -12.81 -1.24 -9.49
N MET A 303 -11.50 -1.06 -9.62
CA MET A 303 -10.64 -0.67 -8.52
C MET A 303 -10.98 0.74 -8.01
N GLN A 304 -11.22 1.68 -8.93
CA GLN A 304 -11.62 3.05 -8.59
C GLN A 304 -12.93 3.05 -7.78
N ARG A 305 -13.95 2.29 -8.20
CA ARG A 305 -15.22 2.17 -7.46
C ARG A 305 -15.02 1.65 -6.03
N ASN A 306 -14.20 0.62 -5.86
CA ASN A 306 -13.90 0.06 -4.53
C ASN A 306 -13.16 1.05 -3.63
N LEU A 307 -12.18 1.78 -4.17
CA LEU A 307 -11.44 2.79 -3.42
C LEU A 307 -12.32 3.98 -3.02
N LEU A 308 -13.14 4.48 -3.95
CA LEU A 308 -14.08 5.56 -3.69
C LEU A 308 -15.13 5.16 -2.65
N LYS A 309 -15.62 3.92 -2.67
CA LYS A 309 -16.54 3.40 -1.64
C LYS A 309 -15.97 3.57 -0.23
N TYR A 310 -14.72 3.17 -0.01
CA TYR A 310 -14.08 3.31 1.30
C TYR A 310 -13.82 4.77 1.67
N ARG A 311 -13.42 5.59 0.70
CA ARG A 311 -13.24 7.04 0.90
C ARG A 311 -14.54 7.71 1.32
N TYR A 312 -15.65 7.44 0.64
CA TYR A 312 -16.95 8.02 0.98
C TYR A 312 -17.46 7.51 2.31
N LEU A 313 -17.24 6.23 2.64
CA LEU A 313 -17.55 5.71 3.97
C LEU A 313 -16.76 6.43 5.07
N ALA A 314 -15.45 6.67 4.86
CA ALA A 314 -14.62 7.40 5.81
C ALA A 314 -15.11 8.84 5.99
N GLN A 315 -15.41 9.52 4.89
CA GLN A 315 -15.93 10.89 4.89
C GLN A 315 -17.29 10.99 5.60
N PHE A 316 -18.19 10.04 5.35
CA PHE A 316 -19.48 9.95 6.03
C PHE A 316 -19.30 9.74 7.54
N LEU A 317 -18.45 8.80 7.97
CA LEU A 317 -18.16 8.57 9.38
C LEU A 317 -17.52 9.80 10.05
N ASN A 318 -16.61 10.50 9.36
CA ASN A 318 -16.04 11.76 9.85
C ASN A 318 -17.13 12.81 10.08
N PHE A 319 -18.01 13.00 9.10
CA PHE A 319 -19.12 13.95 9.21
C PHE A 319 -20.07 13.58 10.36
N LEU A 320 -20.42 12.29 10.48
CA LEU A 320 -21.28 11.79 11.53
C LEU A 320 -20.67 12.01 12.93
N LEU A 321 -19.38 11.75 13.11
CA LEU A 321 -18.67 11.99 14.37
C LEU A 321 -18.68 13.47 14.75
N ILE A 322 -18.40 14.36 13.78
CA ILE A 322 -18.46 15.81 13.99
C ILE A 322 -19.89 16.24 14.35
N PHE A 323 -20.90 15.71 13.66
CA PHE A 323 -22.30 16.05 13.90
C PHE A 323 -22.76 15.61 15.30
N ILE A 324 -22.47 14.37 15.70
CA ILE A 324 -22.77 13.86 17.04
C ILE A 324 -22.08 14.71 18.11
N PHE A 325 -20.82 15.05 17.90
CA PHE A 325 -20.07 15.91 18.81
C PHE A 325 -20.72 17.29 18.97
N VAL A 326 -21.17 17.92 17.88
CA VAL A 326 -21.89 19.20 17.93
C VAL A 326 -23.22 19.08 18.68
N ILE A 327 -23.98 18.00 18.48
CA ILE A 327 -25.22 17.75 19.23
C ILE A 327 -24.95 17.61 20.73
N ILE A 328 -23.93 16.83 21.10
CA ILE A 328 -23.55 16.65 22.51
C ILE A 328 -23.17 17.99 23.13
N LEU A 329 -22.37 18.80 22.43
CA LEU A 329 -22.03 20.14 22.91
C LEU A 329 -23.25 21.04 23.08
N LEU A 330 -24.19 21.04 22.13
CA LEU A 330 -25.43 21.82 22.24
C LEU A 330 -26.28 21.37 23.43
N TYR A 331 -26.37 20.05 23.67
CA TYR A 331 -27.11 19.50 24.81
C TYR A 331 -26.47 19.85 26.16
N LEU A 332 -25.15 20.03 26.21
CA LEU A 332 -24.44 20.40 27.45
C LEU A 332 -24.49 21.90 27.77
N ILE A 333 -24.85 22.72 26.77
CA ILE A 333 -24.97 24.18 26.91
C ILE A 333 -26.42 24.60 27.25
N LEU A 334 -27.39 23.76 26.88
CA LEU A 334 -28.80 23.88 27.26
C LEU A 334 -29.05 23.24 28.63
#